data_AF-A0A955W2I1-F1
#
_entry.id   AF-A0A955W2I1-F1
#
_cell.length_a   1.000
_cell.length_b   1.000
_cell.length_c   1.000
_cell.angle_alpha   90.00
_cell.angle_beta   90.00
_cell.angle_gamma   90.00
#
_symmetry.space_group_name_H-M   'P 1'
#
loop_
_entity.id
_entity.type
_entity.pdbx_description
1 polymer ?
#
loop_
_entity_poly.entity_id
_entity_poly.type
_entity_poly.pdbx_seq_one_letter_code
_entity_poly.pdbx_strand_id
1 'polypeptide(L)'
;MSLMFMVAAALGLLLAAIAVALVWSVMRGGVEERARAAAGDAPRLGDVVVFLRFDGAAARDAEALVSARAASALLDPPALREVAEALAPMVDRATHGYVGPAHWAPSEARVSVPGGRLIGLRARTRAPIDAAAMASTAPSISGLLRTLAGLPDASIIEGFFRTAEPSRDPRMPALAPLRAEAHPAAAGSARA
;
A
#
# COMPACT_ATOMS: atom_id res chain seq x y z
N MET A 1 -2.48 59.57 2.60
CA MET A 1 -1.99 58.76 1.46
C MET A 1 -0.69 58.00 1.76
N SER A 2 0.30 58.56 2.46
CA SER A 2 1.59 57.90 2.71
C SER A 2 1.52 56.61 3.57
N LEU A 3 0.67 56.57 4.61
CA LEU A 3 0.55 55.41 5.50
C LEU A 3 -0.06 54.16 4.81
N MET A 4 -1.10 54.34 3.98
CA MET A 4 -1.73 53.22 3.24
C MET A 4 -0.78 52.59 2.21
N PHE A 5 0.05 53.40 1.56
CA PHE A 5 1.08 52.90 0.65
C PHE A 5 2.16 52.09 1.39
N MET A 6 2.54 52.53 2.59
CA MET A 6 3.54 51.83 3.41
C MET A 6 3.03 50.47 3.89
N VAL A 7 1.75 50.39 4.29
CA VAL A 7 1.10 49.13 4.68
C VAL A 7 0.95 48.19 3.50
N ALA A 8 0.55 48.68 2.32
CA ALA A 8 0.42 47.87 1.12
C ALA A 8 1.78 47.31 0.65
N ALA A 9 2.84 48.13 0.71
CA ALA A 9 4.20 47.70 0.38
C ALA A 9 4.73 46.63 1.34
N ALA A 10 4.49 46.78 2.64
CA ALA A 10 4.86 45.79 3.65
C ALA A 10 4.11 44.45 3.46
N LEU A 11 2.82 44.52 3.12
CA LEU A 11 2.01 43.33 2.86
C LEU A 11 2.48 42.59 1.60
N GLY A 12 2.83 43.33 0.54
CA GLY A 12 3.40 42.77 -0.68
C GLY A 12 4.74 42.06 -0.44
N LEU A 13 5.60 42.65 0.38
CA LEU A 13 6.87 42.06 0.80
C LEU A 13 6.68 40.78 1.62
N LEU A 14 5.68 40.76 2.52
CA LEU A 14 5.35 39.59 3.31
C LEU A 14 4.85 38.44 2.43
N LEU A 15 3.96 38.73 1.49
CA LEU A 15 3.44 37.73 0.55
C LEU A 15 4.55 37.19 -0.37
N ALA A 16 5.45 38.05 -0.84
CA ALA A 16 6.62 37.63 -1.61
C ALA A 16 7.54 36.72 -0.77
N ALA A 17 7.78 37.05 0.49
CA ALA A 17 8.59 36.21 1.39
C ALA A 17 7.94 34.82 1.63
N ILE A 18 6.63 34.77 1.82
CA ILE A 18 5.88 33.51 1.98
C ILE A 18 5.94 32.68 0.69
N ALA A 19 5.77 33.31 -0.47
CA ALA A 19 5.86 32.63 -1.76
C ALA A 19 7.27 32.04 -2.00
N VAL A 20 8.31 32.80 -1.68
CA VAL A 20 9.70 32.33 -1.76
C VAL A 20 9.95 31.18 -0.78
N ALA A 21 9.44 31.26 0.45
CA ALA A 21 9.56 30.17 1.43
C ALA A 21 8.84 28.88 0.97
N LEU A 22 7.66 29.01 0.35
CA LEU A 22 6.90 27.90 -0.24
C LEU A 22 7.66 27.25 -1.39
N VAL A 23 8.16 28.05 -2.35
CA VAL A 23 8.95 27.55 -3.48
C VAL A 23 10.24 26.88 -2.99
N TRP A 24 10.91 27.46 -2.00
CA TRP A 24 12.13 26.90 -1.44
C TRP A 24 11.88 25.58 -0.71
N SER A 25 10.75 25.46 0.00
CA SER A 25 10.32 24.21 0.64
C SER A 25 10.05 23.10 -0.38
N VAL A 26 9.36 23.42 -1.48
CA VAL A 26 9.10 22.48 -2.59
C VAL A 26 10.40 22.05 -3.27
N MET A 27 11.33 22.97 -3.52
CA MET A 27 12.63 22.63 -4.09
C MET A 27 13.48 21.78 -3.14
N ARG A 28 13.49 22.06 -1.84
CA ARG A 28 14.21 21.24 -0.85
C ARG A 28 13.66 19.82 -0.74
N GLY A 29 12.33 19.67 -0.73
CA GLY A 29 11.70 18.34 -0.74
C GLY A 29 12.18 17.49 -1.93
N GLY A 30 12.21 18.08 -3.14
CA GLY A 30 12.66 17.38 -4.35
C GLY A 30 14.19 17.17 -4.46
N VAL A 31 15.00 17.86 -3.65
CA VAL A 31 16.47 17.68 -3.60
C VAL A 31 16.83 16.62 -2.55
N GLU A 32 16.19 16.63 -1.38
CA GLU A 32 16.38 15.58 -0.38
C GLU A 32 15.91 14.21 -0.90
N GLU A 33 14.81 14.17 -1.65
CA GLU A 33 14.30 12.93 -2.23
C GLU A 33 15.24 12.37 -3.32
N ARG A 34 15.88 13.25 -4.10
CA ARG A 34 16.93 12.86 -5.07
C ARG A 34 18.24 12.46 -4.39
N ALA A 35 18.62 13.14 -3.31
CA ALA A 35 19.82 12.82 -2.54
C ALA A 35 19.67 11.47 -1.80
N ARG A 36 18.47 11.16 -1.29
CA ARG A 36 18.15 9.84 -0.70
C ARG A 36 18.10 8.73 -1.75
N ALA A 37 17.52 9.00 -2.92
CA ALA A 37 17.57 8.07 -4.06
C ALA A 37 19.01 7.78 -4.52
N ALA A 38 19.92 8.76 -4.43
CA ALA A 38 21.34 8.57 -4.69
C ALA A 38 22.09 7.86 -3.54
N ALA A 39 21.59 7.94 -2.32
CA ALA A 39 22.12 7.25 -1.13
C ALA A 39 21.63 5.79 -0.98
N GLY A 40 20.72 5.33 -1.84
CA GLY A 40 20.13 4.00 -1.75
C GLY A 40 19.06 3.85 -0.65
N ASP A 41 18.60 4.97 -0.06
CA ASP A 41 17.48 4.95 0.87
C ASP A 41 16.20 4.63 0.11
N ALA A 42 15.52 3.55 0.53
CA ALA A 42 14.30 3.09 -0.11
C ALA A 42 13.18 4.17 0.00
N PRO A 43 12.39 4.37 -1.08
CA PRO A 43 11.33 5.37 -1.08
C PRO A 43 10.33 5.12 0.04
N ARG A 44 9.83 6.19 0.63
CA ARG A 44 8.92 6.17 1.77
C ARG A 44 7.50 6.44 1.29
N LEU A 45 6.60 5.49 1.47
CA LEU A 45 5.24 5.55 0.91
C LEU A 45 4.20 5.70 2.03
N GLY A 46 3.34 6.70 1.91
CA GLY A 46 2.22 6.91 2.83
C GLY A 46 0.98 6.08 2.51
N ASP A 47 0.91 5.46 1.33
CA ASP A 47 -0.26 4.70 0.88
C ASP A 47 0.17 3.39 0.21
N VAL A 48 -0.31 2.28 0.76
CA VAL A 48 0.15 0.94 0.39
C VAL A 48 -1.04 0.05 0.12
N VAL A 49 -0.93 -0.78 -0.91
CA VAL A 49 -1.89 -1.84 -1.22
C VAL A 49 -1.23 -3.19 -1.12
N VAL A 50 -1.95 -4.14 -0.52
CA VAL A 50 -1.59 -5.55 -0.41
C VAL A 50 -2.70 -6.34 -1.09
N PHE A 51 -2.33 -7.24 -1.98
CA PHE A 51 -3.23 -8.27 -2.49
C PHE A 51 -2.72 -9.64 -2.10
N LEU A 52 -3.63 -10.52 -1.71
CA LEU A 52 -3.33 -11.91 -1.37
C LEU A 52 -4.33 -12.82 -2.07
N ARG A 53 -3.82 -13.87 -2.71
CA ARG A 53 -4.62 -14.92 -3.32
C ARG A 53 -4.54 -16.19 -2.49
N PHE A 54 -5.70 -16.77 -2.23
CA PHE A 54 -5.86 -18.01 -1.48
C PHE A 54 -6.61 -19.05 -2.32
N ASP A 55 -6.30 -20.32 -2.06
CA ASP A 55 -7.00 -21.46 -2.66
C ASP A 55 -7.55 -22.40 -1.58
N GLY A 56 -8.48 -23.28 -1.96
CA GLY A 56 -9.00 -24.35 -1.10
C GLY A 56 -9.61 -23.85 0.21
N ALA A 57 -9.18 -24.44 1.34
CA ALA A 57 -9.69 -24.07 2.66
C ALA A 57 -9.32 -22.63 3.06
N ALA A 58 -8.10 -22.18 2.75
CA ALA A 58 -7.66 -20.83 3.09
C ALA A 58 -8.45 -19.73 2.36
N ALA A 59 -8.99 -20.03 1.18
CA ALA A 59 -9.89 -19.13 0.46
C ALA A 59 -11.19 -18.87 1.22
N ARG A 60 -11.74 -19.90 1.90
CA ARG A 60 -12.94 -19.77 2.72
C ARG A 60 -12.68 -18.95 3.98
N ASP A 61 -11.53 -19.14 4.62
CA ASP A 61 -11.12 -18.34 5.78
C ASP A 61 -10.95 -16.87 5.40
N ALA A 62 -10.33 -16.60 4.25
CA ALA A 62 -10.15 -15.24 3.73
C ALA A 62 -11.49 -14.58 3.41
N GLU A 63 -12.42 -15.32 2.81
CA GLU A 63 -13.77 -14.85 2.52
C GLU A 63 -14.55 -14.57 3.81
N ALA A 64 -14.46 -15.44 4.82
CA ALA A 64 -15.09 -15.21 6.12
C ALA A 64 -14.57 -13.93 6.79
N LEU A 65 -13.26 -13.65 6.70
CA LEU A 65 -12.68 -12.41 7.23
C LEU A 65 -13.22 -11.16 6.52
N VAL A 66 -13.36 -11.21 5.19
CA VAL A 66 -13.98 -10.12 4.42
C VAL A 66 -15.48 -9.98 4.78
N SER A 67 -16.21 -11.09 4.84
CA SER A 67 -17.64 -11.10 5.16
C SER A 67 -17.94 -10.54 6.55
N ALA A 68 -17.08 -10.81 7.53
CA ALA A 68 -17.18 -10.22 8.87
C ALA A 68 -17.07 -8.68 8.86
N ARG A 69 -16.52 -8.10 7.80
CA ARG A 69 -16.39 -6.65 7.57
C ARG A 69 -17.27 -6.13 6.43
N ALA A 70 -18.20 -6.94 5.91
CA ALA A 70 -18.98 -6.61 4.72
C ALA A 70 -19.91 -5.38 4.87
N ALA A 71 -20.20 -4.95 6.10
CA ALA A 71 -21.02 -3.76 6.35
C ALA A 71 -20.41 -2.47 5.77
N SER A 72 -19.08 -2.40 5.67
CA SER A 72 -18.36 -1.30 5.01
C SER A 72 -16.99 -1.78 4.56
N ALA A 73 -16.69 -1.62 3.27
CA ALA A 73 -15.34 -1.87 2.76
C ALA A 73 -14.31 -0.85 3.27
N LEU A 74 -14.77 0.33 3.72
CA LEU A 74 -13.94 1.31 4.43
C LEU A 74 -13.74 0.86 5.86
N LEU A 75 -12.48 0.81 6.28
CA LEU A 75 -12.06 0.49 7.64
C LEU A 75 -11.63 1.76 8.36
N ASP A 76 -12.10 1.91 9.58
CA ASP A 76 -11.52 2.87 10.54
C ASP A 76 -10.15 2.36 11.05
N PRO A 77 -9.35 3.21 11.72
CA PRO A 77 -8.03 2.81 12.18
C PRO A 77 -7.99 1.53 13.03
N PRO A 78 -8.89 1.31 14.01
CA PRO A 78 -8.92 0.07 14.77
C PRO A 78 -9.23 -1.15 13.90
N ALA A 79 -10.24 -1.08 13.02
CA ALA A 79 -10.57 -2.20 12.15
C ALA A 79 -9.45 -2.52 11.14
N LEU A 80 -8.73 -1.50 10.65
CA LEU A 80 -7.56 -1.72 9.79
C LEU A 80 -6.49 -2.54 10.52
N ARG A 81 -6.21 -2.23 11.78
CA ARG A 81 -5.22 -2.95 12.59
C ARG A 81 -5.65 -4.39 12.86
N GLU A 82 -6.91 -4.59 13.24
CA GLU A 82 -7.48 -5.94 13.45
C GLU A 82 -7.40 -6.78 12.18
N VAL A 83 -7.71 -6.19 11.02
CA VAL A 83 -7.61 -6.89 9.73
C VAL A 83 -6.14 -7.19 9.38
N ALA A 84 -5.23 -6.24 9.58
CA ALA A 84 -3.81 -6.46 9.33
C ALA A 84 -3.23 -7.56 10.23
N GLU A 85 -3.61 -7.58 11.51
CA GLU A 85 -3.23 -8.60 12.49
C GLU A 85 -3.80 -9.98 12.12
N ALA A 86 -5.07 -10.05 11.69
CA ALA A 86 -5.69 -11.28 11.24
C ALA A 86 -5.08 -11.81 9.93
N LEU A 87 -4.67 -10.92 9.02
CA LEU A 87 -4.08 -11.31 7.74
C LEU A 87 -2.62 -11.75 7.84
N ALA A 88 -1.84 -11.17 8.76
CA ALA A 88 -0.42 -11.48 8.92
C ALA A 88 -0.11 -13.00 9.00
N PRO A 89 -0.80 -13.81 9.82
CA PRO A 89 -0.59 -15.26 9.87
C PRO A 89 -1.19 -16.01 8.66
N MET A 90 -2.08 -15.38 7.89
CA MET A 90 -2.65 -15.99 6.69
C MET A 90 -1.69 -15.96 5.51
N VAL A 91 -0.73 -15.03 5.47
CA VAL A 91 0.23 -14.86 4.35
C VAL A 91 0.92 -16.18 3.98
N ASP A 92 1.29 -17.00 4.95
CA ASP A 92 1.95 -18.28 4.71
C ASP A 92 1.08 -19.28 3.94
N ARG A 93 -0.24 -19.11 3.98
CA ARG A 93 -1.24 -19.93 3.26
C ARG A 93 -1.67 -19.31 1.93
N ALA A 94 -1.23 -18.09 1.63
CA ALA A 94 -1.47 -17.45 0.35
C ALA A 94 -0.59 -18.10 -0.73
N THR A 95 -1.15 -18.28 -1.92
CA THR A 95 -0.40 -18.82 -3.07
C THR A 95 0.31 -17.73 -3.83
N HIS A 96 -0.30 -16.55 -3.92
CA HIS A 96 0.28 -15.38 -4.57
C HIS A 96 0.01 -14.12 -3.76
N GLY A 97 0.84 -13.10 -3.97
CA GLY A 97 0.68 -11.82 -3.32
C GLY A 97 1.32 -10.69 -4.09
N TYR A 98 0.89 -9.49 -3.76
CA TYR A 98 1.45 -8.24 -4.23
C TYR A 98 1.48 -7.28 -3.07
N VAL A 99 2.55 -6.51 -2.98
CA VAL A 99 2.60 -5.31 -2.16
C VAL A 99 3.20 -4.20 -3.00
N GLY A 100 2.60 -3.02 -2.94
CA GLY A 100 3.01 -1.90 -3.76
C GLY A 100 2.32 -0.61 -3.39
N PRO A 101 2.75 0.52 -4.00
CA PRO A 101 2.11 1.80 -3.76
C PRO A 101 0.64 1.73 -4.19
N ALA A 102 -0.25 2.32 -3.40
CA ALA A 102 -1.68 2.33 -3.72
C ALA A 102 -2.00 3.42 -4.73
N HIS A 103 -1.65 3.18 -6.00
CA HIS A 103 -2.13 4.01 -7.12
C HIS A 103 -3.53 3.61 -7.59
N TRP A 104 -4.08 2.51 -7.05
CA TRP A 104 -5.32 1.90 -7.48
C TRP A 104 -6.20 1.57 -6.27
N ALA A 105 -7.52 1.55 -6.49
CA ALA A 105 -8.42 0.93 -5.53
C ALA A 105 -8.10 -0.57 -5.41
N PRO A 106 -8.17 -1.18 -4.21
CA PRO A 106 -7.91 -2.60 -4.04
C PRO A 106 -9.12 -3.46 -4.49
N SER A 107 -9.64 -3.17 -5.68
CA SER A 107 -10.78 -3.83 -6.30
C SER A 107 -10.37 -4.86 -7.33
N GLU A 108 -9.21 -4.70 -7.96
CA GLU A 108 -8.75 -5.54 -9.06
C GLU A 108 -7.25 -5.80 -8.99
N ALA A 109 -6.84 -7.03 -9.31
CA ALA A 109 -5.43 -7.36 -9.54
C ALA A 109 -5.29 -8.36 -10.68
N ARG A 110 -4.16 -8.33 -11.37
CA ARG A 110 -3.87 -9.27 -12.45
C ARG A 110 -3.40 -10.60 -11.85
N VAL A 111 -4.16 -11.65 -12.15
CA VAL A 111 -3.89 -13.02 -11.71
C VAL A 111 -3.54 -13.87 -12.93
N SER A 112 -2.38 -14.53 -12.92
CA SER A 112 -1.94 -15.39 -14.03
C SER A 112 -2.56 -16.79 -13.99
N VAL A 113 -3.24 -17.16 -12.89
CA VAL A 113 -3.83 -18.49 -12.66
C VAL A 113 -5.34 -18.34 -12.39
N PRO A 114 -6.21 -19.10 -13.08
CA PRO A 114 -7.65 -19.04 -12.84
C PRO A 114 -8.05 -19.61 -11.47
N GLY A 115 -9.16 -19.11 -10.91
CA GLY A 115 -9.73 -19.57 -9.65
C GLY A 115 -9.07 -18.98 -8.39
N GLY A 116 -9.51 -19.45 -7.23
CA GLY A 116 -9.09 -18.95 -5.92
C GLY A 116 -9.86 -17.70 -5.47
N ARG A 117 -9.59 -17.24 -4.25
CA ARG A 117 -10.13 -16.01 -3.67
C ARG A 117 -9.03 -14.97 -3.57
N LEU A 118 -9.26 -13.81 -4.17
CA LEU A 118 -8.38 -12.66 -4.10
C LEU A 118 -8.96 -11.65 -3.10
N ILE A 119 -8.13 -11.24 -2.14
CA ILE A 119 -8.47 -10.17 -1.22
C ILE A 119 -7.50 -9.01 -1.40
N GLY A 120 -8.00 -7.79 -1.22
CA GLY A 120 -7.22 -6.56 -1.29
C GLY A 120 -7.37 -5.77 -0.01
N LEU A 121 -6.24 -5.32 0.54
CA LEU A 121 -6.14 -4.38 1.65
C LEU A 121 -5.39 -3.14 1.17
N ARG A 122 -5.97 -1.96 1.36
CA ARG A 122 -5.27 -0.69 1.22
C ARG A 122 -5.19 -0.01 2.58
N ALA A 123 -4.03 0.56 2.87
CA ALA A 123 -3.79 1.32 4.07
C ALA A 123 -3.16 2.66 3.68
N ARG A 124 -3.86 3.75 4.00
CA ARG A 124 -3.32 5.10 3.88
C ARG A 124 -2.94 5.61 5.26
N THR A 125 -1.72 6.06 5.38
CA THR A 125 -1.05 6.37 6.63
C THR A 125 -0.36 7.73 6.55
N ARG A 126 -0.23 8.40 7.68
CA ARG A 126 0.57 9.62 7.85
C ARG A 126 2.05 9.29 8.03
N ALA A 127 2.34 8.13 8.62
CA ALA A 127 3.69 7.65 8.83
C ALA A 127 4.18 6.93 7.57
N PRO A 128 5.33 7.31 7.00
CA PRO A 128 5.83 6.64 5.82
C PRO A 128 6.21 5.18 6.10
N ILE A 129 5.87 4.30 5.16
CA ILE A 129 6.25 2.89 5.14
C ILE A 129 7.43 2.71 4.19
N ASP A 130 8.41 1.91 4.61
CA ASP A 130 9.62 1.63 3.84
C ASP A 130 9.31 0.79 2.59
N ALA A 131 9.71 1.25 1.40
CA ALA A 131 9.54 0.50 0.16
C ALA A 131 10.30 -0.83 0.12
N ALA A 132 11.34 -1.03 0.95
CA ALA A 132 11.97 -2.35 1.10
C ALA A 132 10.99 -3.39 1.67
N ALA A 133 10.01 -2.96 2.47
CA ALA A 133 8.91 -3.81 2.93
C ALA A 133 7.90 -4.16 1.82
N MET A 134 8.09 -3.61 0.61
CA MET A 134 7.19 -3.75 -0.54
C MET A 134 7.72 -4.72 -1.59
N ALA A 135 8.67 -5.57 -1.23
CA ALA A 135 8.96 -6.77 -2.00
C ALA A 135 7.75 -7.72 -1.91
N SER A 136 7.29 -8.24 -3.05
CA SER A 136 6.16 -9.19 -3.10
C SER A 136 6.59 -10.61 -2.71
N THR A 137 7.13 -10.75 -1.50
CA THR A 137 7.54 -11.99 -0.86
C THR A 137 6.76 -12.19 0.45
N ALA A 138 6.58 -13.44 0.88
CA ALA A 138 5.82 -13.73 2.09
C ALA A 138 6.37 -13.02 3.35
N PRO A 139 7.70 -13.02 3.62
CA PRO A 139 8.26 -12.32 4.78
C PRO A 139 8.02 -10.80 4.75
N SER A 140 8.17 -10.17 3.58
CA SER A 140 7.96 -8.73 3.41
C SER A 140 6.49 -8.35 3.61
N ILE A 141 5.55 -9.10 3.01
CA ILE A 141 4.11 -8.85 3.17
C ILE A 141 3.68 -9.07 4.63
N SER A 142 4.13 -10.15 5.26
CA SER A 142 3.87 -10.40 6.69
C SER A 142 4.46 -9.31 7.58
N GLY A 143 5.69 -8.86 7.29
CA GLY A 143 6.34 -7.75 7.99
C GLY A 143 5.55 -6.45 7.87
N LEU A 144 5.11 -6.11 6.65
CA LEU A 144 4.26 -4.95 6.41
C LEU A 144 2.95 -5.01 7.19
N LEU A 145 2.24 -6.14 7.16
CA LEU A 145 0.97 -6.29 7.87
C LEU A 145 1.17 -6.15 9.39
N ARG A 146 2.26 -6.69 9.94
CA ARG A 146 2.63 -6.47 11.35
C ARG A 146 2.94 -5.01 11.65
N THR A 147 3.64 -4.32 10.76
CA THR A 147 3.88 -2.87 10.89
C THR A 147 2.55 -2.12 10.92
N LEU A 148 1.64 -2.39 9.99
CA LEU A 148 0.32 -1.77 9.94
C LEU A 148 -0.50 -2.03 11.22
N ALA A 149 -0.47 -3.26 11.73
CA ALA A 149 -1.15 -3.63 12.98
C ALA A 149 -0.58 -2.91 14.21
N GLY A 150 0.72 -2.58 14.18
CA GLY A 150 1.42 -1.86 15.24
C GLY A 150 1.38 -0.33 15.13
N LEU A 151 0.81 0.24 14.07
CA LEU A 151 0.69 1.69 13.94
C LEU A 151 -0.31 2.26 14.96
N PRO A 152 -0.04 3.44 15.53
CA PRO A 152 -1.02 4.13 16.35
C PRO A 152 -2.14 4.69 15.46
N ASP A 153 -3.36 4.76 16.01
CA ASP A 153 -4.56 5.16 15.24
C ASP A 153 -4.42 6.55 14.62
N ALA A 154 -3.72 7.48 15.29
CA ALA A 154 -3.43 8.81 14.79
C ALA A 154 -2.52 8.82 13.54
N SER A 155 -1.80 7.72 13.26
CA SER A 155 -0.97 7.56 12.07
C SER A 155 -1.72 6.92 10.90
N ILE A 156 -2.94 6.43 11.10
CA ILE A 156 -3.78 5.86 10.04
C ILE A 156 -4.77 6.94 9.59
N ILE A 157 -4.89 7.13 8.28
CA ILE A 157 -5.84 8.05 7.66
C ILE A 157 -7.12 7.30 7.30
N GLU A 158 -6.97 6.19 6.57
CA GLU A 158 -8.07 5.37 6.09
C GLU A 158 -7.56 3.96 5.77
N GLY A 159 -8.42 2.97 5.97
CA GLY A 159 -8.22 1.61 5.50
C GLY A 159 -9.31 1.21 4.52
N PHE A 160 -9.01 0.28 3.64
CA PHE A 160 -10.02 -0.31 2.79
C PHE A 160 -9.74 -1.79 2.57
N PHE A 161 -10.74 -2.64 2.76
CA PHE A 161 -10.59 -4.08 2.70
C PHE A 161 -11.78 -4.74 2.02
N ARG A 162 -11.51 -5.59 1.02
CA ARG A 162 -12.55 -6.30 0.29
C ARG A 162 -12.00 -7.52 -0.43
N THR A 163 -12.92 -8.33 -0.95
CA THR A 163 -12.65 -9.24 -2.05
C THR A 163 -12.36 -8.42 -3.31
N ALA A 164 -11.24 -8.71 -3.95
CA ALA A 164 -10.86 -8.14 -5.23
C ALA A 164 -11.14 -9.12 -6.36
N GLU A 165 -11.29 -8.59 -7.57
CA GLU A 165 -11.60 -9.35 -8.76
C GLU A 165 -10.34 -9.58 -9.61
N PRO A 166 -10.24 -10.74 -10.29
CA PRO A 166 -9.17 -10.97 -11.24
C PRO A 166 -9.36 -10.08 -12.47
N SER A 167 -8.34 -9.30 -12.80
CA SER A 167 -8.34 -8.43 -13.97
C SER A 167 -7.39 -8.93 -15.06
N ARG A 168 -7.73 -8.63 -16.32
CA ARG A 168 -6.87 -8.88 -17.49
C ARG A 168 -6.11 -7.63 -17.93
N ASP A 169 -6.39 -6.47 -17.34
CA ASP A 169 -5.71 -5.22 -17.69
C ASP A 169 -4.21 -5.31 -17.32
N PRO A 170 -3.28 -5.12 -18.27
CA PRO A 170 -1.85 -5.19 -18.01
C PRO A 170 -1.34 -4.10 -17.06
N ARG A 171 -2.13 -3.04 -16.82
CA ARG A 171 -1.82 -1.95 -15.88
C ARG A 171 -2.10 -2.33 -14.42
N MET A 172 -2.85 -3.41 -14.19
CA MET A 172 -3.17 -3.85 -12.83
C MET A 172 -1.99 -4.59 -12.19
N PRO A 173 -1.88 -4.54 -10.84
CA PRO A 173 -0.82 -5.22 -10.10
C PRO A 173 -0.75 -6.70 -10.44
N ALA A 174 0.41 -7.19 -10.87
CA ALA A 174 0.63 -8.62 -11.08
C ALA A 174 1.01 -9.27 -9.77
N LEU A 175 0.28 -10.31 -9.38
CA LEU A 175 0.58 -11.08 -8.18
C LEU A 175 1.79 -11.99 -8.43
N ALA A 176 2.77 -11.92 -7.54
CA ALA A 176 3.92 -12.81 -7.53
C ALA A 176 3.61 -14.09 -6.73
N PRO A 177 4.13 -15.25 -7.13
CA PRO A 177 3.98 -16.48 -6.35
C PRO A 177 4.70 -16.34 -5.01
N LEU A 178 4.01 -16.66 -3.92
CA LEU A 178 4.57 -16.64 -2.56
C LEU A 178 5.08 -18.01 -2.12
N ARG A 179 4.72 -19.07 -2.86
CA ARG A 179 5.11 -20.46 -2.62
C ARG A 179 5.75 -21.03 -3.88
N ALA A 180 6.76 -21.88 -3.71
CA ALA A 180 7.43 -22.55 -4.83
C ALA A 180 6.46 -23.41 -5.66
N GLU A 181 5.49 -24.05 -5.00
CA GLU A 181 4.44 -24.86 -5.64
C GLU A 181 3.43 -24.04 -6.46
N ALA A 182 3.35 -22.73 -6.21
CA ALA A 182 2.47 -21.82 -6.96
C ALA A 182 3.09 -21.37 -8.29
N HIS A 183 4.32 -21.79 -8.58
CA HIS A 183 5.01 -21.46 -9.82
C HIS A 183 4.56 -22.41 -10.96
N PRO A 184 3.96 -21.91 -12.05
CA PRO A 184 3.50 -22.78 -13.15
C PRO A 184 4.64 -23.48 -13.90
N ALA A 185 5.91 -23.11 -13.69
CA ALA A 185 7.05 -23.73 -14.36
C ALA A 185 7.54 -25.06 -13.73
N ALA A 186 7.08 -25.43 -12.53
CA ALA A 186 7.54 -26.67 -11.88
C ALA A 186 6.83 -27.94 -12.38
N ALA A 187 5.71 -27.83 -13.08
CA ALA A 187 4.95 -28.98 -13.59
C ALA A 187 5.46 -29.52 -14.94
N GLY A 188 6.42 -28.85 -15.59
CA GLY A 188 6.89 -29.17 -16.94
C GLY A 188 8.24 -29.90 -17.03
N SER A 189 8.98 -30.07 -15.93
CA SER A 189 10.35 -30.60 -15.94
C SER A 189 10.50 -31.93 -15.19
N ALA A 190 9.50 -32.81 -15.32
CA ALA A 190 9.55 -34.20 -14.82
C ALA A 190 9.33 -35.23 -15.93
N ARG A 191 9.65 -34.88 -17.17
CA ARG A 191 9.78 -35.82 -18.31
C ARG A 191 10.96 -35.38 -19.18
N ALA A 192 12.14 -35.86 -18.83
CA ALA A 192 13.25 -36.09 -19.75
C ALA A 192 14.07 -37.26 -19.21
#